data_AF-A0A8T7BN91-F1
#
_entry.id   AF-A0A8T7BN91-F1
#
_cell.length_a   1.000
_cell.length_b   1.000
_cell.length_c   1.000
_cell.angle_alpha   90.00
_cell.angle_beta   90.00
_cell.angle_gamma   90.00
#
_symmetry.space_group_name_H-M   'P 1'
#
loop_
_entity.id
_entity.type
_entity.pdbx_description
1 polymer ?
#
loop_
_entity_poly.entity_id
_entity_poly.type
_entity_poly.pdbx_seq_one_letter_code
_entity_poly.pdbx_strand_id
1 'polypeptide(L)' 'LFTSRSADFLYAEDKIGSLEVGKFADFAVIDKDILSGPDSEIRDNKVLMTVLAGETRYQDPEYSPAER' A
#
# COMPACT_ATOMS: atom_id res chain seq x y z
N LEU A 1 -2.87 12.36 -2.94
CA LEU A 1 -2.45 12.41 -4.35
C LEU A 1 -2.25 11.00 -4.87
N PHE A 2 -1.37 10.22 -4.25
CA PHE A 2 -0.87 8.93 -4.74
C PHE A 2 -1.81 7.71 -4.67
N THR A 3 -3.01 7.84 -4.10
CA THR A 3 -3.98 6.73 -3.95
C THR A 3 -5.36 7.18 -4.45
N SER A 4 -6.29 7.51 -3.56
CA SER A 4 -7.69 7.83 -3.88
C SER A 4 -7.84 8.95 -4.90
N ARG A 5 -7.07 10.03 -4.77
CA ARG A 5 -7.07 11.15 -5.73
C ARG A 5 -6.57 10.76 -7.13
N SER A 6 -5.61 9.85 -7.23
CA SER A 6 -5.16 9.34 -8.53
C SER A 6 -6.22 8.43 -9.15
N ALA A 7 -6.93 7.63 -8.34
CA ALA A 7 -8.02 6.80 -8.83
C ALA A 7 -9.18 7.63 -9.39
N ASP A 8 -9.56 8.71 -8.70
CA ASP A 8 -10.56 9.69 -9.16
C ASP A 8 -10.15 10.34 -10.50
N PHE A 9 -8.89 10.77 -10.63
CA PHE A 9 -8.37 11.30 -11.89
C PHE A 9 -8.44 10.31 -13.06
N LEU A 10 -8.43 9.00 -12.76
CA LEU A 10 -8.53 7.92 -13.73
C LEU A 10 -9.97 7.41 -13.95
N TYR A 11 -10.97 8.00 -13.29
CA TYR A 11 -12.35 7.48 -13.25
C TYR A 11 -12.43 6.01 -12.80
N ALA A 12 -11.57 5.64 -11.84
CA ALA A 12 -11.40 4.28 -11.33
C ALA A 12 -11.61 4.19 -9.82
N GLU A 13 -12.17 5.21 -9.18
CA GLU A 13 -12.43 5.33 -7.75
C GLU A 13 -13.34 4.22 -7.21
N ASP A 14 -14.23 3.66 -8.04
CA ASP A 14 -15.08 2.51 -7.69
C ASP A 14 -14.33 1.17 -7.69
N LYS A 15 -13.07 1.15 -8.14
CA LYS A 15 -12.27 -0.07 -8.32
C LYS A 15 -10.97 -0.07 -7.52
N ILE A 16 -10.29 1.07 -7.39
CA ILE A 16 -8.95 1.18 -6.80
C ILE A 16 -8.80 2.46 -5.95
N GLY A 17 -7.67 2.57 -5.25
CA GLY A 17 -7.24 3.81 -4.57
C GLY A 17 -7.74 3.98 -3.13
N SER A 18 -8.63 3.10 -2.65
CA SER A 18 -8.97 2.98 -1.24
C SER A 18 -9.26 1.52 -0.86
N LEU A 19 -9.18 1.21 0.43
CA LEU A 19 -9.46 -0.12 0.97
C LEU A 19 -10.90 -0.17 1.48
N GLU A 20 -11.81 -0.54 0.58
CA GLU A 20 -13.24 -0.63 0.81
C GLU A 20 -13.80 -1.92 0.20
N VAL A 21 -14.89 -2.44 0.78
CA VAL A 21 -15.55 -3.64 0.27
C VAL A 21 -16.04 -3.40 -1.17
N GLY A 22 -15.72 -4.33 -2.07
CA GLY A 22 -16.08 -4.26 -3.49
C GLY A 22 -14.97 -3.72 -4.40
N LYS A 23 -13.91 -3.13 -3.84
CA LYS A 23 -12.72 -2.68 -4.59
C LYS A 23 -11.66 -3.78 -4.65
N PHE A 24 -10.68 -3.62 -5.55
CA PHE A 24 -9.52 -4.51 -5.58
C PHE A 24 -8.71 -4.38 -4.29
N ALA A 25 -8.20 -5.51 -3.80
CA ALA A 25 -7.27 -5.55 -2.69
C ALA A 25 -5.86 -5.15 -3.18
N ASP A 26 -5.70 -3.87 -3.49
CA ASP A 26 -4.45 -3.23 -3.89
C ASP A 26 -3.86 -2.46 -2.70
N PHE A 27 -2.85 -3.01 -2.04
CA PHE A 27 -2.17 -2.33 -0.93
C PHE A 27 -0.71 -2.74 -0.80
N ALA A 28 0.05 -1.87 -0.15
CA ALA A 28 1.41 -2.16 0.31
C ALA A 28 1.46 -2.12 1.83
N VAL A 29 2.26 -3.00 2.42
CA VAL A 29 2.65 -2.93 3.84
C VAL A 29 4.02 -2.29 3.90
N ILE A 30 4.19 -1.27 4.75
CA ILE A 30 5.41 -0.48 4.89
C ILE A 30 5.90 -0.64 6.34
N ASP A 31 7.22 -0.60 6.55
CA ASP A 31 7.84 -0.84 7.85
C ASP A 31 7.61 0.25 8.90
N LYS A 32 7.52 1.52 8.49
CA LYS A 32 7.26 2.66 9.37
C LYS A 32 6.08 3.50 8.86
N ASP A 33 5.55 4.32 9.76
CA ASP A 33 4.50 5.28 9.41
C ASP A 33 5.09 6.48 8.66
N ILE A 34 4.98 6.45 7.34
CA ILE A 34 5.43 7.52 6.43
C ILE A 34 4.62 8.82 6.54
N LEU A 35 3.50 8.82 7.26
CA LEU A 35 2.68 10.02 7.49
C LEU A 35 3.08 10.74 8.78
N SER A 36 4.03 10.18 9.52
CA SER A 36 4.59 10.74 10.75
C SER A 36 6.09 10.95 10.62
N GLY A 37 6.65 11.87 11.41
CA GLY A 37 8.09 12.14 11.40
C GLY A 37 8.55 13.08 10.27
N PRO A 38 9.87 13.29 10.13
CA PRO A 38 10.43 14.17 9.11
C PRO A 38 10.49 13.52 7.72
N ASP A 39 10.19 14.29 6.68
CA ASP A 39 10.18 13.84 5.27
C ASP A 39 11.49 13.15 4.83
N SER A 40 12.63 13.51 5.43
CA SER A 40 13.92 12.87 5.14
C SER A 40 13.93 11.37 5.42
N GLU A 41 13.11 10.89 6.35
CA GLU A 41 13.00 9.48 6.72
C GLU A 41 12.13 8.67 5.74
N ILE A 42 11.30 9.32 4.92
CA ILE A 42 10.44 8.64 3.94
C ILE A 42 11.29 7.79 2.98
N ARG A 43 12.48 8.28 2.60
CA ARG A 43 13.39 7.57 1.68
C ARG A 43 13.92 6.26 2.26
N ASP A 44 14.03 6.17 3.58
CA ASP A 44 14.62 5.03 4.27
C ASP A 44 13.57 3.99 4.70
N ASN A 45 12.31 4.19 4.30
CA ASN A 45 11.23 3.22 4.50
C ASN A 45 11.37 2.02 3.55
N LYS A 46 10.95 0.86 4.04
CA LYS A 46 10.91 -0.37 3.26
C LYS A 46 9.47 -0.79 3.01
N VAL A 47 9.20 -1.20 1.77
CA VAL A 47 7.98 -1.96 1.48
C VAL A 47 8.22 -3.39 1.94
N LEU A 48 7.37 -3.89 2.83
CA LEU A 48 7.44 -5.25 3.38
C LEU A 48 6.63 -6.25 2.54
N MET A 49 5.55 -5.79 1.92
CA MET A 49 4.68 -6.62 1.09
C MET A 49 3.90 -5.75 0.10
N THR A 50 3.66 -6.27 -1.11
CA THR A 50 2.76 -5.65 -2.10
C THR A 50 1.72 -6.67 -2.53
N VAL A 51 0.45 -6.31 -2.39
CA VAL A 51 -0.70 -7.09 -2.85
C VAL A 51 -1.38 -6.33 -3.98
N LEU A 52 -1.62 -7.02 -5.10
CA LEU A 52 -2.38 -6.50 -6.24
C LEU A 52 -3.53 -7.44 -6.55
N ALA A 53 -4.75 -6.92 -6.59
CA ALA A 53 -6.00 -7.64 -6.79
C ALA A 53 -6.15 -8.87 -5.88
N GLY A 54 -5.62 -8.79 -4.65
CA GLY A 54 -5.64 -9.90 -3.68
C GLY A 54 -4.49 -10.91 -3.82
N GLU A 55 -3.61 -10.76 -4.81
CA GLU A 55 -2.43 -11.62 -4.97
C GLU A 55 -1.17 -10.94 -4.43
N THR A 56 -0.39 -11.65 -3.62
CA THR A 56 0.92 -11.15 -3.17
C THR A 56 1.89 -11.18 -4.35
N ARG A 57 2.36 -9.99 -4.76
CA ARG A 57 3.32 -9.81 -5.86
C ARG A 57 4.74 -9.62 -5.39
N TYR A 58 4.89 -9.12 -4.17
CA TYR A 58 6.17 -8.90 -3.54
C TYR A 58 6.04 -9.13 -2.04
N GLN A 59 7.06 -9.75 -1.45
CA GLN A 59 7.20 -9.90 -0.02
C GLN A 59 8.69 -9.83 0.33
N ASP A 60 9.02 -9.02 1.32
CA ASP A 60 10.36 -9.00 1.89
C ASP A 60 10.63 -10.37 2.56
N PRO A 61 11.74 -11.06 2.24
CA PRO A 61 12.04 -12.38 2.81
C PRO A 61 12.16 -12.41 4.33
N GLU A 62 12.51 -11.28 4.95
CA GLU A 62 12.62 -11.14 6.41
C GLU A 62 11.28 -10.79 7.07
N TYR A 63 10.22 -10.56 6.27
CA TYR A 63 8.88 -10.24 6.73
C TYR A 63 7.94 -11.43 6.63
N SER A 64 7.44 -11.91 7.78
CA SER A 64 6.37 -12.91 7.89
C SER A 64 5.09 -12.27 8.45
N PRO A 65 3.98 -12.22 7.68
CA PRO A 65 2.70 -11.71 8.17
C PRO A 65 2.09 -12.56 9.30
N ALA A 66 2.49 -13.82 9.42
CA ALA A 66 1.85 -14.82 10.28
C ALA A 66 2.30 -14.79 11.76
N GLU A 67 3.23 -13.91 12.12
CA GLU A 67 3.88 -13.90 13.44
C GLU A 67 3.47 -12.72 14.35
N ARG A 68 2.38 -12.02 14.03
CA ARG A 68 1.84 -10.93 14.87
C ARG A 68 0.54 -11.28 15.58
#